data_AF-A0A8T9C6C5-F1
#
_entry.id   AF-A0A8T9C6C5-F1
#
_cell.length_a   1.000
_cell.length_b   1.000
_cell.length_c   1.000
_cell.angle_alpha   90.00
_cell.angle_beta   90.00
_cell.angle_gamma   90.00
#
_symmetry.space_group_name_H-M   'P 1'
#
loop_
_entity.id
_entity.type
_entity.pdbx_description
1 polymer ?
#
loop_
_entity_poly.entity_id
_entity_poly.type
_entity_poly.pdbx_seq_one_letter_code
_entity_poly.pdbx_strand_id
1 'polypeptide(L)'
;MAFTCFARNFPRYEEVIRESWRATRRDILKVINRVSYRSVLTLYLFGQTPIPVGISEEEELDGINGVVCVQTALLQLQRLRERLRSCRFDGLGVSKSDPSSTESPVVAQAFIDLESRAYWAAVTWDTSSAVTQNIRSSLTSGLKGACLEPAWRLARGFLVGSFHAKTEEWHEQPFEMTDEAAFQIISATGVCSIYTWRTIASLKEALREGVEEGDILFAWNAFLDALDVFQTTICPLLGMCKNSLHFLGQVERLNWYEVTLHYHLGILILADAVEAADRPDLLSQLKEMRLESEMECFNALKFGLETKYTISGLEIESDYASDVGSAAHSPLKNITISFIAIDPYPQHVVTSVQYLQKAISRKYRQGSMKQETYSYLSSTLLGVVEQLPQSSNAVQSAREGLLERTI
;
A
#
# COMPACT_ATOMS: atom_id res chain seq x y z
N MET A 1 10.99 -8.35 -4.57
CA MET A 1 9.95 -8.72 -3.58
C MET A 1 8.83 -9.45 -4.33
N ALA A 2 9.14 -10.65 -4.84
CA ALA A 2 8.25 -11.39 -5.77
C ALA A 2 8.52 -12.90 -5.71
N PHE A 3 8.40 -13.50 -4.51
CA PHE A 3 8.57 -14.96 -4.35
C PHE A 3 7.32 -15.69 -3.84
N THR A 4 6.19 -15.03 -3.62
CA THR A 4 5.02 -15.68 -3.01
C THR A 4 3.93 -16.11 -3.99
N CYS A 5 4.04 -15.80 -5.30
CA CYS A 5 2.94 -16.08 -6.24
C CYS A 5 3.03 -17.37 -7.07
N PHE A 6 3.99 -18.26 -6.76
CA PHE A 6 4.17 -19.52 -7.52
C PHE A 6 3.45 -20.75 -6.93
N ALA A 7 2.63 -20.59 -5.89
CA ALA A 7 1.99 -21.71 -5.20
C ALA A 7 0.75 -22.24 -5.95
N ARG A 8 0.95 -23.06 -6.99
CA ARG A 8 -0.05 -24.07 -7.38
C ARG A 8 0.23 -25.34 -6.60
N ASN A 9 -0.51 -25.57 -5.51
CA ASN A 9 -0.74 -26.84 -4.79
C ASN A 9 0.29 -27.98 -5.00
N PHE A 10 1.51 -27.82 -4.47
CA PHE A 10 2.43 -28.93 -4.25
C PHE A 10 2.80 -28.98 -2.75
N PRO A 11 2.59 -30.11 -2.04
CA PRO A 11 2.84 -30.23 -0.59
C PRO A 11 4.26 -29.80 -0.16
N ARG A 12 5.25 -30.02 -1.04
CA ARG A 12 6.65 -29.62 -0.82
C ARG A 12 6.85 -28.10 -0.74
N TYR A 13 6.03 -27.32 -1.46
CA TYR A 13 6.19 -25.87 -1.49
C TYR A 13 5.68 -25.20 -0.19
N GLU A 14 4.56 -25.68 0.33
CA GLU A 14 4.01 -25.19 1.61
C GLU A 14 4.93 -25.51 2.79
N GLU A 15 5.61 -26.65 2.76
CA GLU A 15 6.64 -26.99 3.75
C GLU A 15 7.84 -26.05 3.67
N VAL A 16 8.37 -25.81 2.46
CA VAL A 16 9.47 -24.86 2.25
C VAL A 16 9.10 -23.43 2.67
N ILE A 17 7.87 -22.97 2.38
CA ILE A 17 7.40 -21.66 2.84
C ILE A 17 7.42 -21.58 4.37
N ARG A 18 6.85 -22.59 5.06
CA ARG A 18 6.80 -22.61 6.53
C ARG A 18 8.20 -22.65 7.15
N GLU A 19 9.08 -23.50 6.62
CA GLU A 19 10.46 -23.59 7.09
C GLU A 19 11.23 -22.28 6.89
N SER A 20 11.07 -21.66 5.72
CA SER A 20 11.69 -20.36 5.40
C SER A 20 11.17 -19.25 6.30
N TRP A 21 9.86 -19.22 6.56
CA TRP A 21 9.24 -18.25 7.45
C TRP A 21 9.75 -18.43 8.89
N ARG A 22 9.80 -19.66 9.41
CA ARG A 22 10.35 -19.97 10.75
C ARG A 22 11.82 -19.60 10.87
N ALA A 23 12.63 -19.91 9.85
CA ALA A 23 14.04 -19.53 9.82
C ALA A 23 14.22 -18.01 9.86
N THR A 24 13.48 -17.30 9.00
CA THR A 24 13.50 -15.83 8.96
C THR A 24 13.07 -15.24 10.31
N ARG A 25 11.99 -15.76 10.91
CA ARG A 25 11.48 -15.30 12.21
C ARG A 25 12.51 -15.42 13.33
N ARG A 26 13.30 -16.50 13.35
CA ARG A 26 14.42 -16.64 14.31
C ARG A 26 15.50 -15.60 14.09
N ASP A 27 15.84 -15.28 12.85
CA ASP A 27 16.87 -14.28 12.55
C ASP A 27 16.41 -12.84 12.82
N ILE A 28 15.11 -12.56 12.75
CA ILE A 28 14.54 -11.24 13.08
C ILE A 28 14.86 -10.81 14.52
N LEU A 29 14.99 -11.74 15.47
CA LEU A 29 15.46 -11.45 16.84
C LEU A 29 16.83 -10.76 16.85
N LYS A 30 17.73 -11.13 15.94
CA LYS A 30 19.04 -10.47 15.80
C LYS A 30 18.90 -9.11 15.13
N VAL A 31 18.01 -9.00 14.14
CA VAL A 31 17.79 -7.78 13.35
C VAL A 31 17.24 -6.64 14.24
N ILE A 32 16.31 -6.94 15.15
CA ILE A 32 15.74 -5.95 16.09
C ILE A 32 16.82 -5.26 16.93
N ASN A 33 17.88 -5.99 17.28
CA ASN A 33 18.96 -5.48 18.12
C ASN A 33 20.00 -4.63 17.36
N ARG A 34 19.91 -4.56 16.02
CA ARG A 34 20.87 -3.82 15.19
C ARG A 34 20.19 -2.63 14.52
N VAL A 35 20.41 -1.41 15.00
CA VAL A 35 19.84 -0.20 14.39
C VAL A 35 20.57 0.15 13.09
N SER A 36 19.91 -0.03 11.94
CA SER A 36 20.42 0.37 10.62
C SER A 36 19.29 0.47 9.59
N TYR A 37 19.47 1.22 8.50
CA TYR A 37 18.47 1.29 7.41
C TYR A 37 18.15 -0.09 6.81
N ARG A 38 19.13 -1.01 6.76
CA ARG A 38 18.92 -2.40 6.33
C ARG A 38 18.02 -3.15 7.30
N SER A 39 18.20 -2.94 8.61
CA SER A 39 17.36 -3.54 9.64
C SER A 39 15.94 -2.99 9.57
N VAL A 40 15.77 -1.67 9.40
CA VAL A 40 14.46 -1.04 9.19
C VAL A 40 13.72 -1.69 8.02
N LEU A 41 14.38 -1.81 6.86
CA LEU A 41 13.79 -2.47 5.69
C LEU A 41 13.46 -3.94 5.97
N THR A 42 14.39 -4.70 6.56
CA THR A 42 14.20 -6.13 6.86
C THR A 42 13.02 -6.37 7.80
N LEU A 43 12.93 -5.57 8.87
CA LEU A 43 11.83 -5.64 9.83
C LEU A 43 10.49 -5.29 9.17
N TYR A 44 10.47 -4.27 8.32
CA TYR A 44 9.26 -3.92 7.58
C TYR A 44 8.82 -5.03 6.62
N LEU A 45 9.74 -5.54 5.80
CA LEU A 45 9.45 -6.63 4.85
C LEU A 45 8.92 -7.87 5.55
N PHE A 46 9.54 -8.27 6.67
CA PHE A 46 9.05 -9.39 7.47
C PHE A 46 7.69 -9.09 8.09
N GLY A 47 7.48 -7.86 8.60
CA GLY A 47 6.19 -7.44 9.16
C GLY A 47 5.03 -7.44 8.16
N GLN A 48 5.32 -7.28 6.87
CA GLN A 48 4.34 -7.41 5.77
C GLN A 48 4.24 -8.84 5.21
N THR A 49 5.10 -9.77 5.63
CA THR A 49 5.07 -11.14 5.13
C THR A 49 3.92 -11.90 5.77
N PRO A 50 2.97 -12.44 4.98
CA PRO A 50 1.83 -13.17 5.53
C PRO A 50 2.26 -14.40 6.34
N ILE A 51 1.49 -14.72 7.36
CA ILE A 51 1.69 -15.95 8.15
C ILE A 51 1.24 -17.14 7.28
N PRO A 52 2.11 -18.15 7.08
CA PRO A 52 1.76 -19.33 6.31
C PRO A 52 0.63 -20.15 6.97
N VAL A 53 -0.20 -20.79 6.14
CA VAL A 53 -1.18 -21.78 6.59
C VAL A 53 -0.50 -22.92 7.35
N GLY A 54 -1.08 -23.33 8.48
CA GLY A 54 -0.57 -24.44 9.30
C GLY A 54 0.47 -24.04 10.36
N ILE A 55 0.67 -22.74 10.59
CA ILE A 55 1.24 -22.21 11.83
C ILE A 55 0.11 -22.11 12.87
N SER A 56 0.30 -22.67 14.06
CA SER A 56 -0.70 -22.60 15.14
C SER A 56 -0.70 -21.24 15.83
N GLU A 57 -1.81 -20.87 16.47
CA GLU A 57 -1.88 -19.64 17.30
C GLU A 57 -0.84 -19.65 18.43
N GLU A 58 -0.60 -20.81 19.05
CA GLU A 58 0.44 -20.97 20.08
C GLU A 58 1.84 -20.69 19.50
N GLU A 59 2.16 -21.22 18.31
CA GLU A 59 3.43 -20.96 17.63
C GLU A 59 3.54 -19.47 17.27
N GLU A 60 2.44 -18.84 16.84
CA GLU A 60 2.40 -17.40 16.57
C GLU A 60 2.65 -16.57 17.85
N LEU A 61 2.13 -16.98 19.00
CA LEU A 61 2.37 -16.31 20.28
C LEU A 61 3.81 -16.49 20.80
N ASP A 62 4.48 -17.60 20.46
CA ASP A 62 5.86 -17.93 20.91
C ASP A 62 6.97 -17.17 20.16
N GLY A 63 6.75 -15.90 19.83
CA GLY A 63 7.80 -15.10 19.19
C GLY A 63 7.38 -13.70 18.77
N ILE A 64 8.19 -13.07 17.94
CA ILE A 64 7.90 -11.72 17.44
C ILE A 64 6.83 -11.81 16.35
N ASN A 65 5.79 -10.98 16.47
CA ASN A 65 4.75 -10.79 15.46
C ASN A 65 5.11 -9.65 14.48
N GLY A 66 4.39 -9.61 13.35
CA GLY A 66 4.65 -8.62 12.31
C GLY A 66 4.46 -7.17 12.75
N VAL A 67 3.45 -6.91 13.60
CA VAL A 67 3.15 -5.57 14.13
C VAL A 67 4.32 -5.01 14.94
N VAL A 68 4.90 -5.83 15.82
CA VAL A 68 6.08 -5.46 16.62
C VAL A 68 7.28 -5.17 15.71
N CYS A 69 7.45 -5.92 14.63
CA CYS A 69 8.50 -5.65 13.65
C CYS A 69 8.33 -4.28 12.99
N VAL A 70 7.13 -3.96 12.52
CA VAL A 70 6.83 -2.67 11.89
C VAL A 70 7.06 -1.52 12.87
N GLN A 71 6.53 -1.60 14.09
CA GLN A 71 6.73 -0.58 15.12
C GLN A 71 8.21 -0.38 15.47
N THR A 72 8.95 -1.48 15.60
CA THR A 72 10.40 -1.44 15.85
C THR A 72 11.15 -0.79 14.68
N ALA A 73 10.75 -1.06 13.44
CA ALA A 73 11.33 -0.44 12.25
C ALA A 73 11.14 1.08 12.27
N LEU A 74 9.93 1.57 12.60
CA LEU A 74 9.63 3.00 12.71
C LEU A 74 10.47 3.66 13.81
N LEU A 75 10.57 3.03 14.98
CA LEU A 75 11.39 3.53 16.09
C LEU A 75 12.89 3.58 15.72
N GLN A 76 13.42 2.54 15.07
CA GLN A 76 14.80 2.53 14.62
C GLN A 76 15.07 3.65 13.61
N LEU A 77 14.14 3.91 12.70
CA LEU A 77 14.26 4.99 11.73
C LEU A 77 14.27 6.37 12.40
N GLN A 78 13.38 6.61 13.36
CA GLN A 78 13.38 7.87 14.14
C GLN A 78 14.75 8.10 14.79
N ARG A 79 15.30 7.07 15.46
CA ARG A 79 16.63 7.13 16.09
C ARG A 79 17.75 7.41 15.09
N LEU A 80 17.70 6.82 13.90
CA LEU A 80 18.69 7.06 12.84
C LEU A 80 18.68 8.52 12.37
N ARG A 81 17.49 9.10 12.20
CA ARG A 81 17.33 10.49 11.76
C ARG A 81 17.70 11.50 12.85
N GLU A 82 17.35 11.21 14.11
CA GLU A 82 17.74 12.05 15.24
C GLU A 82 19.26 12.12 15.38
N ARG A 83 19.95 10.98 15.30
CA ARG A 83 21.43 10.95 15.33
C ARG A 83 22.05 11.82 14.26
N LEU A 84 21.53 11.79 13.03
CA LEU A 84 22.04 12.64 11.95
C LEU A 84 21.83 14.13 12.25
N ARG A 85 20.66 14.50 12.76
CA ARG A 85 20.36 15.89 13.15
C ARG A 85 21.24 16.36 14.30
N SER A 86 21.48 15.51 15.30
CA SER A 86 22.39 15.79 16.41
C SER A 86 23.84 15.96 15.93
N CYS A 87 24.32 15.13 15.00
CA CYS A 87 25.65 15.30 14.40
C CYS A 87 25.79 16.58 13.56
N ARG A 88 24.68 17.16 13.08
CA ARG A 88 24.66 18.43 12.33
C ARG A 88 24.53 19.67 13.23
N PHE A 89 24.19 19.50 14.51
CA PHE A 89 23.90 20.60 15.44
C PHE A 89 24.86 20.60 16.64
N ASP A 90 26.17 20.67 16.38
CA ASP A 90 27.15 21.10 17.39
C ASP A 90 27.30 22.63 17.31
N GLY A 91 26.31 23.33 17.90
CA GLY A 91 26.27 24.80 18.04
C GLY A 91 27.20 25.37 19.12
N LEU A 92 28.16 24.58 19.60
CA LEU A 92 29.24 25.04 20.48
C LEU A 92 30.54 24.56 19.85
N GLY A 93 31.43 25.53 19.57
CA GLY A 93 32.70 25.27 18.92
C GLY A 93 33.46 24.09 19.54
N VAL A 94 34.07 23.30 18.66
CA VAL A 94 34.95 22.16 18.92
C VAL A 94 34.24 20.82 19.11
N SER A 95 33.81 20.24 17.99
CA SER A 95 33.97 18.80 17.76
C SER A 95 34.96 18.62 16.60
N LYS A 96 36.16 18.15 16.93
CA LYS A 96 37.18 17.77 15.95
C LYS A 96 36.72 16.47 15.29
N SER A 97 36.00 16.55 14.19
CA SER A 97 36.06 15.49 13.18
C SER A 97 37.41 15.59 12.49
N ASP A 98 38.17 14.49 12.48
CA ASP A 98 39.43 14.38 11.74
C ASP A 98 39.30 14.95 10.32
N PRO A 99 40.27 15.75 9.81
CA PRO A 99 40.21 16.35 8.48
C PRO A 99 40.51 15.33 7.35
N SER A 100 40.35 14.03 7.59
CA SER A 100 40.75 12.97 6.64
C SER A 100 39.60 12.33 5.85
N SER A 101 38.34 12.69 6.10
CA SER A 101 37.22 12.25 5.26
C SER A 101 36.59 13.43 4.53
N THR A 102 37.21 13.82 3.43
CA THR A 102 36.56 14.63 2.38
C THR A 102 35.49 13.75 1.74
N GLU A 103 34.34 13.57 2.40
CA GLU A 103 33.19 12.94 1.77
C GLU A 103 32.81 13.79 0.54
N SER A 104 32.78 13.16 -0.63
CA SER A 104 32.46 13.88 -1.85
C SER A 104 31.02 14.43 -1.76
N PRO A 105 30.73 15.61 -2.29
CA PRO A 105 29.40 16.21 -2.23
C PRO A 105 28.33 15.32 -2.87
N VAL A 106 28.73 14.47 -3.82
CA VAL A 106 27.87 13.49 -4.50
C VAL A 106 27.44 12.36 -3.54
N VAL A 107 28.36 11.86 -2.71
CA VAL A 107 28.05 10.82 -1.71
C VAL A 107 27.12 11.39 -0.63
N ALA A 108 27.35 12.64 -0.23
CA ALA A 108 26.49 13.33 0.72
C ALA A 108 25.05 13.51 0.18
N GLN A 109 24.89 13.91 -1.09
CA GLN A 109 23.57 14.06 -1.71
C GLN A 109 22.84 12.72 -1.85
N ALA A 110 23.53 11.69 -2.36
CA ALA A 110 22.93 10.36 -2.52
C ALA A 110 22.46 9.77 -1.18
N PHE A 111 23.19 10.03 -0.10
CA PHE A 111 22.78 9.66 1.26
C PHE A 111 21.53 10.42 1.72
N ILE A 112 21.48 11.74 1.52
CA ILE A 112 20.31 12.57 1.86
C ILE A 112 19.07 12.09 1.08
N ASP A 113 19.23 11.76 -0.20
CA ASP A 113 18.14 11.25 -1.04
C ASP A 113 17.68 9.86 -0.56
N LEU A 114 18.60 9.00 -0.12
CA LEU A 114 18.26 7.70 0.45
C LEU A 114 17.52 7.85 1.78
N GLU A 115 18.00 8.71 2.68
CA GLU A 115 17.33 8.98 3.96
C GLU A 115 15.94 9.56 3.75
N SER A 116 15.80 10.50 2.81
CA SER A 116 14.50 11.11 2.48
C SER A 116 13.52 10.07 1.94
N ARG A 117 13.97 9.18 1.05
CA ARG A 117 13.17 8.05 0.57
C ARG A 117 12.80 7.08 1.69
N ALA A 118 13.75 6.72 2.56
CA ALA A 118 13.49 5.85 3.70
C ALA A 118 12.45 6.46 4.66
N TYR A 119 12.54 7.77 4.90
CA TYR A 119 11.56 8.49 5.70
C TYR A 119 10.16 8.49 5.07
N TRP A 120 10.05 8.86 3.79
CA TRP A 120 8.75 8.87 3.11
C TRP A 120 8.13 7.48 3.00
N ALA A 121 8.94 6.45 2.76
CA ALA A 121 8.48 5.07 2.80
C ALA A 121 7.88 4.73 4.18
N ALA A 122 8.58 5.06 5.26
CA ALA A 122 8.08 4.80 6.60
C ALA A 122 6.84 5.63 6.98
N VAL A 123 6.74 6.88 6.52
CA VAL A 123 5.52 7.69 6.68
C VAL A 123 4.34 7.04 5.96
N THR A 124 4.54 6.52 4.75
CA THR A 124 3.53 5.75 4.01
C THR A 124 3.12 4.48 4.77
N TRP A 125 4.09 3.72 5.28
CA TRP A 125 3.85 2.48 6.03
C TRP A 125 3.08 2.71 7.33
N ASP A 126 3.48 3.73 8.10
CA ASP A 126 2.83 4.11 9.35
C ASP A 126 1.40 4.61 9.11
N THR A 127 1.20 5.42 8.06
CA THR A 127 -0.13 5.91 7.66
C THR A 127 -1.03 4.78 7.20
N SER A 128 -0.51 3.88 6.36
CA SER A 128 -1.22 2.69 5.89
C SER A 128 -1.68 1.82 7.07
N SER A 129 -0.78 1.55 8.02
CA SER A 129 -1.09 0.77 9.22
C SER A 129 -2.15 1.46 10.09
N ALA A 130 -2.10 2.79 10.21
CA ALA A 130 -3.09 3.54 10.98
C ALA A 130 -4.50 3.48 10.37
N VAL A 131 -4.60 3.56 9.04
CA VAL A 131 -5.87 3.46 8.32
C VAL A 131 -6.41 2.03 8.34
N THR A 132 -5.57 1.02 8.07
CA THR A 132 -6.03 -0.35 7.84
C THR A 132 -6.13 -1.18 9.12
N GLN A 133 -5.23 -0.99 10.09
CA GLN A 133 -5.16 -1.79 11.32
C GLN A 133 -5.71 -1.06 12.55
N ASN A 134 -6.20 0.18 12.37
CA ASN A 134 -6.71 1.02 13.45
C ASN A 134 -5.68 1.30 14.57
N ILE A 135 -4.39 1.25 14.25
CA ILE A 135 -3.28 1.57 15.15
C ILE A 135 -3.02 3.08 15.11
N ARG A 136 -2.53 3.68 16.19
CA ARG A 136 -2.10 5.08 16.16
C ARG A 136 -0.80 5.24 15.37
N SER A 137 -0.74 6.24 14.49
CA SER A 137 0.49 6.58 13.77
C SER A 137 1.61 6.95 14.76
N SER A 138 2.79 6.36 14.57
CA SER A 138 3.97 6.55 15.43
C SER A 138 4.88 7.67 14.96
N LEU A 139 4.96 7.92 13.64
CA LEU A 139 5.82 8.95 13.05
C LEU A 139 5.15 10.32 12.98
N THR A 140 3.85 10.34 12.65
CA THR A 140 3.07 11.56 12.48
C THR A 140 1.84 11.51 13.40
N SER A 141 2.07 11.33 14.69
CA SER A 141 0.99 11.11 15.65
C SER A 141 0.09 12.33 15.84
N GLY A 142 -1.16 12.10 16.25
CA GLY A 142 -2.05 13.13 16.79
C GLY A 142 -3.17 13.56 15.84
N LEU A 143 -4.27 13.99 16.45
CA LEU A 143 -5.52 14.39 15.80
C LEU A 143 -5.34 15.49 14.75
N LYS A 144 -4.42 16.42 15.00
CA LYS A 144 -4.09 17.54 14.09
C LYS A 144 -2.89 17.24 13.20
N GLY A 145 -2.35 16.02 13.28
CA GLY A 145 -1.13 15.62 12.60
C GLY A 145 -1.22 15.80 11.08
N ALA A 146 -2.37 15.49 10.47
CA ALA A 146 -2.60 15.68 9.04
C ALA A 146 -2.42 17.14 8.57
N CYS A 147 -2.69 18.13 9.43
CA CYS A 147 -2.64 19.55 9.08
C CYS A 147 -1.39 20.26 9.61
N LEU A 148 -0.84 19.77 10.73
CA LEU A 148 0.21 20.46 11.46
C LEU A 148 1.59 19.83 11.31
N GLU A 149 1.70 18.56 10.93
CA GLU A 149 3.00 17.94 10.74
C GLU A 149 3.67 18.44 9.45
N PRO A 150 4.98 18.76 9.48
CA PRO A 150 5.70 19.26 8.32
C PRO A 150 5.58 18.36 7.08
N ALA A 151 5.58 17.02 7.26
CA ALA A 151 5.46 16.09 6.14
C ALA A 151 4.15 16.30 5.37
N TRP A 152 3.03 16.46 6.07
CA TRP A 152 1.72 16.60 5.43
C TRP A 152 1.47 18.00 4.87
N ARG A 153 2.05 19.04 5.50
CA ARG A 153 2.08 20.38 4.88
C ARG A 153 2.87 20.38 3.57
N LEU A 154 3.99 19.65 3.50
CA LEU A 154 4.77 19.50 2.27
C LEU A 154 3.99 18.72 1.20
N ALA A 155 3.31 17.63 1.57
CA ALA A 155 2.47 16.87 0.65
C ALA A 155 1.34 17.74 0.07
N ARG A 156 0.59 18.45 0.92
CA ARG A 156 -0.46 19.37 0.48
C ARG A 156 0.10 20.51 -0.36
N GLY A 157 1.22 21.12 0.06
CA GLY A 157 1.88 22.20 -0.66
C GLY A 157 2.38 21.77 -2.04
N PHE A 158 2.88 20.54 -2.17
CA PHE A 158 3.23 19.95 -3.45
C PHE A 158 1.99 19.80 -4.34
N LEU A 159 0.91 19.19 -3.84
CA LEU A 159 -0.30 18.94 -4.63
C LEU A 159 -0.95 20.24 -5.13
N VAL A 160 -1.20 21.19 -4.23
CA VAL A 160 -1.94 22.42 -4.52
C VAL A 160 -1.04 23.50 -5.11
N GLY A 161 0.17 23.67 -4.59
CA GLY A 161 1.04 24.79 -4.94
C GLY A 161 2.01 24.52 -6.08
N SER A 162 2.31 23.25 -6.38
CA SER A 162 3.30 22.89 -7.41
C SER A 162 2.71 22.03 -8.52
N PHE A 163 2.08 20.91 -8.18
CA PHE A 163 1.57 19.97 -9.17
C PHE A 163 0.37 20.56 -9.93
N HIS A 164 -0.66 21.05 -9.22
CA HIS A 164 -1.82 21.68 -9.84
C HIS A 164 -1.45 22.82 -10.81
N ALA A 165 -0.58 23.74 -10.36
CA ALA A 165 -0.10 24.84 -11.21
C ALA A 165 0.71 24.35 -12.43
N LYS A 166 1.50 23.27 -12.28
CA LYS A 166 2.28 22.70 -13.38
C LYS A 166 1.39 22.00 -14.42
N THR A 167 0.25 21.45 -13.99
CA THR A 167 -0.66 20.68 -14.85
C THR A 167 -1.87 21.46 -15.34
N GLU A 168 -1.96 22.77 -15.08
CA GLU A 168 -3.09 23.61 -15.50
C GLU A 168 -3.36 23.50 -17.01
N GLU A 169 -2.30 23.55 -17.84
CA GLU A 169 -2.41 23.38 -19.30
C GLU A 169 -2.99 22.01 -19.70
N TRP A 170 -2.72 20.97 -18.91
CA TRP A 170 -3.23 19.61 -19.15
C TRP A 170 -4.72 19.48 -18.82
N HIS A 171 -5.25 20.35 -17.98
CA HIS A 171 -6.68 20.43 -17.71
C HIS A 171 -7.45 21.19 -18.80
N GLU A 172 -6.81 22.15 -19.47
CA GLU A 172 -7.45 23.02 -20.45
C GLU A 172 -7.39 22.49 -21.88
N GLN A 173 -6.34 21.75 -22.23
CA GLN A 173 -6.09 21.34 -23.61
C GLN A 173 -5.94 19.82 -23.75
N PRO A 174 -6.54 19.21 -24.79
CA PRO A 174 -6.31 17.81 -25.07
C PRO A 174 -4.84 17.60 -25.47
N PHE A 175 -4.13 16.77 -24.73
CA PHE A 175 -2.75 16.37 -25.02
C PHE A 175 -2.63 14.86 -25.15
N GLU A 176 -1.60 14.40 -25.86
CA GLU A 176 -1.29 12.98 -26.01
C GLU A 176 -0.66 12.44 -24.72
N MET A 177 -1.28 11.41 -24.13
CA MET A 177 -0.78 10.78 -22.91
C MET A 177 0.50 9.99 -23.18
N THR A 178 1.63 10.49 -22.70
CA THR A 178 2.92 9.79 -22.73
C THR A 178 3.17 9.03 -21.43
N ASP A 179 4.06 8.04 -21.44
CA ASP A 179 4.45 7.31 -20.21
C ASP A 179 5.02 8.25 -19.13
N GLU A 180 5.78 9.28 -19.54
CA GLU A 180 6.36 10.26 -18.60
C GLU A 180 5.26 11.14 -17.96
N ALA A 181 4.28 11.60 -18.75
CA ALA A 181 3.14 12.35 -18.21
C ALA A 181 2.30 11.46 -17.27
N ALA A 182 2.03 10.22 -17.68
CA ALA A 182 1.31 9.25 -16.86
C ALA A 182 2.06 8.97 -15.55
N PHE A 183 3.38 8.79 -15.60
CA PHE A 183 4.21 8.60 -14.41
C PHE A 183 4.11 9.79 -13.44
N GLN A 184 4.14 11.02 -13.94
CA GLN A 184 3.99 12.21 -13.09
C GLN A 184 2.59 12.28 -12.44
N ILE A 185 1.53 12.01 -13.21
CA ILE A 185 0.15 11.99 -12.71
C ILE A 185 -0.05 10.89 -11.67
N ILE A 186 0.40 9.67 -11.95
CA ILE A 186 0.28 8.52 -11.06
C ILE A 186 1.09 8.74 -9.78
N SER A 187 2.29 9.32 -9.89
CA SER A 187 3.11 9.67 -8.72
C SER A 187 2.42 10.71 -7.83
N ALA A 188 1.86 11.77 -8.42
CA ALA A 188 1.09 12.76 -7.67
C ALA A 188 -0.19 12.16 -7.06
N THR A 189 -0.84 11.23 -7.76
CA THR A 189 -1.97 10.45 -7.25
C THR A 189 -1.59 9.63 -6.02
N GLY A 190 -0.40 9.01 -6.02
CA GLY A 190 0.13 8.30 -4.86
C GLY A 190 0.33 9.21 -3.64
N VAL A 191 0.89 10.41 -3.84
CA VAL A 191 1.04 11.42 -2.77
C VAL A 191 -0.33 11.86 -2.24
N CYS A 192 -1.28 12.14 -3.13
CA CYS A 192 -2.64 12.52 -2.77
C CYS A 192 -3.35 11.41 -1.99
N SER A 193 -3.25 10.16 -2.45
CA SER A 193 -3.85 9.00 -1.79
C SER A 193 -3.36 8.84 -0.36
N ILE A 194 -2.05 8.93 -0.15
CA ILE A 194 -1.46 8.82 1.20
C ILE A 194 -1.78 10.04 2.07
N TYR A 195 -1.88 11.24 1.51
CA TYR A 195 -2.37 12.43 2.23
C TYR A 195 -3.84 12.27 2.66
N THR A 196 -4.72 11.78 1.78
CA THR A 196 -6.12 11.47 2.11
C THR A 196 -6.20 10.37 3.16
N TRP A 197 -5.38 9.33 3.08
CA TRP A 197 -5.30 8.30 4.11
C TRP A 197 -4.89 8.89 5.46
N ARG A 198 -3.99 9.87 5.48
CA ARG A 198 -3.62 10.54 6.72
C ARG A 198 -4.77 11.33 7.35
N THR A 199 -5.56 12.04 6.56
CA THR A 199 -6.74 12.76 7.08
C THR A 199 -7.79 11.78 7.60
N ILE A 200 -8.01 10.66 6.89
CA ILE A 200 -8.86 9.55 7.34
C ILE A 200 -8.35 8.97 8.67
N ALA A 201 -7.06 8.68 8.80
CA ALA A 201 -6.48 8.15 10.04
C ALA A 201 -6.72 9.09 11.23
N SER A 202 -6.58 10.40 11.01
CA SER A 202 -6.78 11.42 12.05
C SER A 202 -8.25 11.50 12.48
N LEU A 203 -9.17 11.40 11.53
CA LEU A 203 -10.61 11.35 11.81
C LEU A 203 -11.02 10.05 12.53
N LYS A 204 -10.47 8.91 12.12
CA LYS A 204 -10.68 7.63 12.83
C LYS A 204 -10.20 7.70 14.27
N GLU A 205 -9.04 8.33 14.52
CA GLU A 205 -8.52 8.57 15.86
C GLU A 205 -9.50 9.45 16.68
N ALA A 206 -10.00 10.54 16.10
CA ALA A 206 -10.97 11.44 16.74
C ALA A 206 -12.28 10.74 17.12
N LEU A 207 -12.86 9.98 16.18
CA LEU A 207 -14.11 9.23 16.40
C LEU A 207 -13.94 8.17 17.49
N ARG A 208 -12.81 7.46 17.49
CA ARG A 208 -12.52 6.40 18.47
C ARG A 208 -12.26 6.95 19.87
N GLU A 209 -11.56 8.08 19.98
CA GLU A 209 -11.21 8.70 21.26
C GLU A 209 -12.39 9.47 21.88
N GLY A 210 -13.46 9.71 21.12
CA GLY A 210 -14.64 10.42 21.62
C GLY A 210 -14.32 11.86 22.01
N VAL A 211 -13.44 12.51 21.25
CA VAL A 211 -13.02 13.89 21.48
C VAL A 211 -14.17 14.87 21.26
N GLU A 212 -13.98 16.12 21.66
CA GLU A 212 -14.99 17.17 21.49
C GLU A 212 -15.38 17.32 20.01
N GLU A 213 -16.66 17.66 19.77
CA GLU A 213 -17.21 17.80 18.41
C GLU A 213 -16.40 18.77 17.54
N GLY A 214 -15.81 19.80 18.14
CA GLY A 214 -14.93 20.73 17.43
C GLY A 214 -13.69 20.07 16.83
N ASP A 215 -13.07 19.11 17.51
CA ASP A 215 -11.91 18.37 16.99
C ASP A 215 -12.33 17.30 15.97
N ILE A 216 -13.52 16.70 16.12
CA ILE A 216 -14.10 15.82 15.09
C ILE A 216 -14.35 16.60 13.80
N LEU A 217 -15.02 17.76 13.90
CA LEU A 217 -15.29 18.63 12.75
C LEU A 217 -14.01 19.17 12.13
N PHE A 218 -12.98 19.44 12.93
CA PHE A 218 -11.66 19.81 12.40
C PHE A 218 -11.07 18.69 11.52
N ALA A 219 -11.06 17.45 12.02
CA ALA A 219 -10.56 16.30 11.25
C ALA A 219 -11.44 16.01 10.01
N TRP A 220 -12.76 16.18 10.13
CA TRP A 220 -13.70 16.07 9.02
C TRP A 220 -13.41 17.10 7.91
N ASN A 221 -13.24 18.37 8.28
CA ASN A 221 -12.92 19.43 7.32
C ASN A 221 -11.55 19.22 6.66
N ALA A 222 -10.58 18.68 7.40
CA ALA A 222 -9.29 18.30 6.80
C ALA A 222 -9.45 17.17 5.77
N PHE A 223 -10.35 16.21 6.01
CA PHE A 223 -10.69 15.19 5.02
C PHE A 223 -11.39 15.80 3.79
N LEU A 224 -12.35 16.69 3.99
CA LEU A 224 -13.03 17.39 2.89
C LEU A 224 -12.06 18.23 2.04
N ASP A 225 -11.08 18.89 2.67
CA ASP A 225 -10.00 19.58 1.95
C ASP A 225 -9.16 18.60 1.10
N ALA A 226 -8.78 17.45 1.66
CA ALA A 226 -8.05 16.43 0.89
C ALA A 226 -8.88 15.85 -0.27
N LEU A 227 -10.19 15.71 -0.08
CA LEU A 227 -11.12 15.30 -1.13
C LEU A 227 -11.18 16.33 -2.26
N ASP A 228 -11.35 17.61 -1.92
CA ASP A 228 -11.38 18.69 -2.90
C ASP A 228 -10.09 18.74 -3.73
N VAL A 229 -8.94 18.58 -3.07
CA VAL A 229 -7.64 18.47 -3.77
C VAL A 229 -7.63 17.28 -4.74
N PHE A 230 -8.13 16.11 -4.35
CA PHE A 230 -8.22 14.98 -5.27
C PHE A 230 -9.14 15.27 -6.46
N GLN A 231 -10.35 15.77 -6.20
CA GLN A 231 -11.36 16.01 -7.22
C GLN A 231 -10.93 17.07 -8.24
N THR A 232 -10.31 18.15 -7.77
CA THR A 232 -9.91 19.28 -8.62
C THR A 232 -8.60 19.02 -9.35
N THR A 233 -7.61 18.44 -8.66
CA THR A 233 -6.24 18.33 -9.18
C THR A 233 -5.96 16.98 -9.81
N ILE A 234 -6.41 15.89 -9.19
CA ILE A 234 -5.98 14.53 -9.56
C ILE A 234 -6.99 13.83 -10.46
N CYS A 235 -8.27 13.84 -10.09
CA CYS A 235 -9.31 13.06 -10.73
C CYS A 235 -9.41 13.26 -12.26
N PRO A 236 -9.35 14.49 -12.80
CA PRO A 236 -9.42 14.69 -14.26
C PRO A 236 -8.24 14.04 -14.98
N LEU A 237 -7.02 14.23 -14.46
CA LEU A 237 -5.79 13.72 -15.05
C LEU A 237 -5.70 12.20 -14.93
N LEU A 238 -6.11 11.63 -13.80
CA LEU A 238 -6.17 10.19 -13.59
C LEU A 238 -7.19 9.53 -14.53
N GLY A 239 -8.29 10.22 -14.83
CA GLY A 239 -9.27 9.83 -15.84
C GLY A 239 -8.67 9.79 -17.25
N MET A 240 -7.79 10.74 -17.60
CA MET A 240 -7.04 10.70 -18.86
C MET A 240 -6.10 9.48 -18.90
N CYS A 241 -5.37 9.19 -17.82
CA CYS A 241 -4.53 7.99 -17.73
C CYS A 241 -5.37 6.72 -17.92
N LYS A 242 -6.56 6.64 -17.29
CA LYS A 242 -7.51 5.52 -17.42
C LYS A 242 -7.89 5.28 -18.88
N ASN A 243 -8.20 6.34 -19.63
CA ASN A 243 -8.59 6.24 -21.03
C ASN A 243 -7.42 5.82 -21.94
N SER A 244 -6.19 6.09 -21.53
CA SER A 244 -4.97 5.75 -22.29
C SER A 244 -4.28 4.47 -21.81
N LEU A 245 -4.84 3.71 -20.86
CA LEU A 245 -4.18 2.54 -20.25
C LEU A 245 -3.65 1.53 -21.27
N HIS A 246 -4.36 1.32 -22.38
CA HIS A 246 -3.94 0.37 -23.42
C HIS A 246 -2.62 0.76 -24.13
N PHE A 247 -2.25 2.04 -24.07
CA PHE A 247 -1.04 2.59 -24.69
C PHE A 247 0.12 2.77 -23.71
N LEU A 248 -0.13 2.59 -22.42
CA LEU A 248 0.89 2.76 -21.38
C LEU A 248 1.73 1.50 -21.16
N GLY A 249 2.97 1.72 -20.72
CA GLY A 249 3.88 0.67 -20.27
C GLY A 249 3.30 -0.22 -19.16
N GLN A 250 3.88 -1.41 -18.98
CA GLN A 250 3.40 -2.35 -17.96
C GLN A 250 3.58 -1.83 -16.52
N VAL A 251 4.59 -0.98 -16.30
CA VAL A 251 4.90 -0.39 -14.98
C VAL A 251 3.87 0.68 -14.65
N GLU A 252 3.56 1.55 -15.60
CA GLU A 252 2.59 2.64 -15.47
C GLU A 252 1.18 2.07 -15.25
N ARG A 253 0.81 1.02 -15.99
CA ARG A 253 -0.46 0.31 -15.77
C ARG A 253 -0.55 -0.32 -14.38
N LEU A 254 0.53 -0.93 -13.89
CA LEU A 254 0.58 -1.52 -12.54
C LEU A 254 0.44 -0.44 -11.47
N ASN A 255 1.17 0.67 -11.61
CA ASN A 255 1.12 1.78 -10.67
C ASN A 255 -0.25 2.48 -10.68
N TRP A 256 -0.88 2.63 -11.85
CA TRP A 256 -2.25 3.18 -11.97
C TRP A 256 -3.25 2.31 -11.21
N TYR A 257 -3.17 0.99 -11.39
CA TYR A 257 -4.00 0.02 -10.66
C TYR A 257 -3.83 0.20 -9.15
N GLU A 258 -2.58 0.25 -8.67
CA GLU A 258 -2.26 0.32 -7.25
C GLU A 258 -2.78 1.63 -6.61
N VAL A 259 -2.50 2.79 -7.21
CA VAL A 259 -2.93 4.08 -6.63
C VAL A 259 -4.44 4.25 -6.66
N THR A 260 -5.11 3.78 -7.72
CA THR A 260 -6.58 3.84 -7.84
C THR A 260 -7.23 2.96 -6.78
N LEU A 261 -6.73 1.73 -6.60
CA LEU A 261 -7.23 0.82 -5.58
C LEU A 261 -7.05 1.40 -4.18
N HIS A 262 -5.87 1.94 -3.86
CA HIS A 262 -5.58 2.52 -2.55
C HIS A 262 -6.46 3.73 -2.23
N TYR A 263 -6.64 4.66 -3.18
CA TYR A 263 -7.49 5.83 -2.95
C TYR A 263 -8.92 5.41 -2.55
N HIS A 264 -9.56 4.57 -3.37
CA HIS A 264 -10.94 4.14 -3.13
C HIS A 264 -11.08 3.23 -1.92
N LEU A 265 -10.09 2.37 -1.63
CA LEU A 265 -10.06 1.60 -0.38
C LEU A 265 -10.08 2.53 0.85
N GLY A 266 -9.33 3.63 0.82
CA GLY A 266 -9.35 4.63 1.89
C GLY A 266 -10.76 5.17 2.16
N ILE A 267 -11.49 5.53 1.10
CA ILE A 267 -12.87 6.03 1.22
C ILE A 267 -13.80 4.96 1.80
N LEU A 268 -13.66 3.70 1.37
CA LEU A 268 -14.47 2.60 1.90
C LEU A 268 -14.21 2.35 3.39
N ILE A 269 -12.94 2.41 3.82
CA ILE A 269 -12.55 2.33 5.24
C ILE A 269 -13.13 3.49 6.03
N LEU A 270 -13.10 4.72 5.49
CA LEU A 270 -13.69 5.88 6.16
C LEU A 270 -15.20 5.70 6.36
N ALA A 271 -15.91 5.31 5.29
CA ALA A 271 -17.35 5.12 5.36
C ALA A 271 -17.74 4.08 6.42
N ASP A 272 -16.98 2.99 6.53
CA ASP A 272 -17.19 1.96 7.55
C ASP A 272 -16.85 2.46 8.96
N ALA A 273 -15.80 3.26 9.12
CA ALA A 273 -15.45 3.86 10.41
C ALA A 273 -16.49 4.86 10.92
N VAL A 274 -17.06 5.67 10.02
CA VAL A 274 -18.14 6.62 10.34
C VAL A 274 -19.44 5.86 10.66
N GLU A 275 -19.75 4.80 9.92
CA GLU A 275 -20.88 3.90 10.18
C GLU A 275 -20.74 3.22 11.55
N ALA A 276 -19.54 2.74 11.90
CA ALA A 276 -19.25 2.12 13.20
C ALA A 276 -19.28 3.12 14.37
N ALA A 277 -19.00 4.39 14.12
CA ALA A 277 -19.09 5.46 15.12
C ALA A 277 -20.50 6.04 15.29
N ASP A 278 -21.51 5.48 14.59
CA ASP A 278 -22.91 5.93 14.64
C ASP A 278 -23.07 7.44 14.36
N ARG A 279 -22.39 7.93 13.32
CA ARG A 279 -22.44 9.33 12.86
C ARG A 279 -23.24 9.48 11.56
N PRO A 280 -24.59 9.44 11.60
CA PRO A 280 -25.43 9.49 10.41
C PRO A 280 -25.33 10.83 9.67
N ASP A 281 -25.02 11.91 10.39
CA ASP A 281 -24.79 13.24 9.84
C ASP A 281 -23.58 13.27 8.89
N LEU A 282 -22.47 12.63 9.26
CA LEU A 282 -21.28 12.51 8.41
C LEU A 282 -21.48 11.44 7.33
N LEU A 283 -22.13 10.32 7.66
CA LEU A 283 -22.37 9.23 6.72
C LEU A 283 -23.24 9.67 5.54
N SER A 284 -24.20 10.57 5.78
CA SER A 284 -25.06 11.12 4.72
C SER A 284 -24.26 11.88 3.65
N GLN A 285 -23.18 12.56 4.05
CA GLN A 285 -22.29 13.32 3.16
C GLN A 285 -21.37 12.40 2.35
N LEU A 286 -21.09 11.18 2.81
CA LEU A 286 -20.25 10.20 2.10
C LEU A 286 -21.01 9.37 1.06
N LYS A 287 -22.33 9.50 0.96
CA LYS A 287 -23.17 8.56 0.22
C LYS A 287 -22.75 8.41 -1.25
N GLU A 288 -22.56 9.53 -1.96
CA GLU A 288 -22.19 9.52 -3.37
C GLU A 288 -20.76 8.99 -3.57
N MET A 289 -19.81 9.51 -2.78
CA MET A 289 -18.41 9.11 -2.83
C MET A 289 -18.20 7.63 -2.50
N ARG A 290 -18.98 7.08 -1.56
CA ARG A 290 -18.97 5.65 -1.24
C ARG A 290 -19.43 4.82 -2.43
N LEU A 291 -20.50 5.23 -3.11
CA LEU A 291 -21.01 4.51 -4.29
C LEU A 291 -20.01 4.54 -5.45
N GLU A 292 -19.41 5.70 -5.70
CA GLU A 292 -18.34 5.86 -6.69
C GLU A 292 -17.15 4.97 -6.34
N SER A 293 -16.71 5.00 -5.07
CA SER A 293 -15.57 4.19 -4.62
C SER A 293 -15.86 2.69 -4.65
N GLU A 294 -17.08 2.24 -4.36
CA GLU A 294 -17.48 0.84 -4.57
C GLU A 294 -17.33 0.44 -6.05
N MET A 295 -17.72 1.30 -6.98
CA MET A 295 -17.64 1.04 -8.42
C MET A 295 -16.18 1.05 -8.92
N GLU A 296 -15.43 2.10 -8.61
CA GLU A 296 -14.05 2.24 -9.09
C GLU A 296 -13.10 1.24 -8.43
N CYS A 297 -13.30 0.89 -7.15
CA CYS A 297 -12.55 -0.20 -6.51
C CYS A 297 -12.80 -1.55 -7.21
N PHE A 298 -14.06 -1.87 -7.55
CA PHE A 298 -14.35 -3.08 -8.32
C PHE A 298 -13.69 -3.06 -9.71
N ASN A 299 -13.76 -1.93 -10.43
CA ASN A 299 -13.13 -1.77 -11.74
C ASN A 299 -11.61 -1.92 -11.67
N ALA A 300 -10.96 -1.35 -10.66
CA ALA A 300 -9.52 -1.50 -10.44
C ALA A 300 -9.14 -2.97 -10.18
N LEU A 301 -9.87 -3.68 -9.31
CA LEU A 301 -9.63 -5.10 -9.06
C LEU A 301 -9.81 -5.98 -10.30
N LYS A 302 -10.88 -5.74 -11.06
CA LYS A 302 -11.12 -6.42 -12.34
C LYS A 302 -9.98 -6.17 -13.33
N PHE A 303 -9.57 -4.91 -13.48
CA PHE A 303 -8.44 -4.54 -14.33
C PHE A 303 -7.15 -5.26 -13.89
N GLY A 304 -6.87 -5.33 -12.60
CA GLY A 304 -5.69 -6.03 -12.07
C GLY A 304 -5.73 -7.54 -12.29
N LEU A 305 -6.92 -8.15 -12.27
CA LEU A 305 -7.13 -9.58 -12.54
C LEU A 305 -6.88 -9.92 -14.02
N GLU A 306 -7.41 -9.09 -14.90
CA GLU A 306 -7.37 -9.26 -16.36
C GLU A 306 -6.01 -8.88 -16.95
N THR A 307 -5.33 -7.88 -16.37
CA THR A 307 -4.04 -7.38 -16.87
C THR A 307 -2.88 -8.25 -16.41
N LYS A 308 -1.90 -8.45 -17.30
CA LYS A 308 -0.71 -9.27 -17.05
C LYS A 308 0.57 -8.43 -17.04
N TYR A 309 1.47 -8.79 -16.15
CA TYR A 309 2.85 -8.32 -16.07
C TYR A 309 3.78 -9.42 -16.60
N THR A 310 4.77 -9.05 -17.43
CA THR A 310 5.75 -10.00 -17.96
C THR A 310 7.15 -9.68 -17.46
N ILE A 311 7.74 -10.65 -16.77
CA ILE A 311 9.14 -10.63 -16.35
C ILE A 311 9.92 -11.43 -17.37
N SER A 312 10.70 -10.73 -18.19
CA SER A 312 11.66 -11.33 -19.12
C SER A 312 13.01 -11.52 -18.41
N GLY A 313 13.77 -12.56 -18.75
CA GLY A 313 15.16 -12.64 -18.31
C GLY A 313 15.50 -13.66 -17.23
N LEU A 314 14.60 -14.57 -16.84
CA LEU A 314 14.94 -15.57 -15.81
C LEU A 314 15.74 -16.73 -16.41
N GLU A 315 17.02 -16.80 -16.04
CA GLU A 315 17.80 -18.04 -16.04
C GLU A 315 17.29 -18.90 -14.89
N ILE A 316 16.49 -19.92 -15.20
CA ILE A 316 16.16 -20.96 -14.22
C ILE A 316 17.21 -22.04 -14.40
N GLU A 317 18.09 -22.21 -13.41
CA GLU A 317 18.94 -23.39 -13.31
C GLU A 317 18.03 -24.62 -13.33
N SER A 318 18.03 -25.35 -14.44
CA SER A 318 17.31 -26.62 -14.53
C SER A 318 18.08 -27.65 -13.71
N ASP A 319 17.55 -28.03 -12.56
CA ASP A 319 18.17 -28.95 -11.60
C ASP A 319 18.22 -30.43 -12.09
N TYR A 320 18.05 -30.67 -13.40
CA TYR A 320 18.14 -31.99 -14.02
C TYR A 320 18.67 -31.91 -15.45
N ALA A 321 19.98 -31.81 -15.60
CA ALA A 321 20.67 -32.25 -16.81
C ALA A 321 22.10 -32.69 -16.45
N SER A 322 22.21 -33.93 -15.98
CA SER A 322 23.42 -34.72 -16.12
C SER A 322 23.75 -34.92 -17.61
N ASP A 323 25.04 -34.87 -17.90
CA ASP A 323 25.74 -35.28 -19.12
C ASP A 323 25.93 -34.30 -20.30
N VAL A 324 27.20 -33.87 -20.39
CA VAL A 324 28.07 -33.78 -21.57
C VAL A 324 27.57 -32.96 -22.77
N GLY A 325 28.17 -31.77 -22.89
CA GLY A 325 28.68 -31.30 -24.18
C GLY A 325 27.66 -30.69 -25.16
N SER A 326 27.02 -29.59 -24.78
CA SER A 326 26.60 -28.57 -25.75
C SER A 326 26.35 -27.26 -25.02
N ALA A 327 27.07 -26.20 -25.41
CA ALA A 327 26.78 -24.83 -24.99
C ALA A 327 25.50 -24.35 -25.69
N ALA A 328 24.35 -24.91 -25.30
CA ALA A 328 23.05 -24.42 -25.70
C ALA A 328 22.57 -23.47 -24.60
N HIS A 329 22.53 -22.17 -24.91
CA HIS A 329 21.89 -21.16 -24.07
C HIS A 329 20.54 -21.67 -23.58
N SER A 330 20.37 -21.81 -22.26
CA SER A 330 19.08 -22.14 -21.66
C SER A 330 18.04 -21.12 -22.15
N PRO A 331 16.88 -21.55 -22.67
CA PRO A 331 15.88 -20.61 -23.16
C PRO A 331 15.42 -19.72 -22.00
N LEU A 332 15.67 -18.42 -22.12
CA LEU A 332 15.13 -17.40 -21.22
C LEU A 332 13.62 -17.59 -21.12
N LYS A 333 13.13 -17.99 -19.95
CA LYS A 333 11.71 -18.23 -19.74
C LYS A 333 11.05 -16.93 -19.30
N ASN A 334 10.08 -16.47 -20.06
CA ASN A 334 9.24 -15.34 -19.67
C ASN A 334 8.19 -15.83 -18.66
N ILE A 335 8.03 -15.08 -17.58
CA ILE A 335 7.00 -15.31 -16.57
C ILE A 335 5.92 -14.25 -16.77
N THR A 336 4.69 -14.69 -16.99
CA THR A 336 3.52 -13.81 -17.14
C THR A 336 2.54 -14.08 -16.01
N ILE A 337 2.20 -13.04 -15.25
CA ILE A 337 1.40 -13.11 -14.01
C ILE A 337 0.41 -11.94 -13.95
N SER A 338 -0.69 -12.06 -13.21
CA SER A 338 -1.66 -10.96 -13.04
C SER A 338 -1.09 -9.83 -12.18
N PHE A 339 -1.68 -8.64 -12.20
CA PHE A 339 -1.29 -7.58 -11.27
C PHE A 339 -1.66 -7.94 -9.83
N ILE A 340 -2.82 -8.58 -9.62
CA ILE A 340 -3.23 -9.08 -8.30
C ILE A 340 -2.16 -10.00 -7.70
N ALA A 341 -1.57 -10.87 -8.53
CA ALA A 341 -0.54 -11.83 -8.12
C ALA A 341 0.76 -11.17 -7.61
N ILE A 342 1.07 -9.96 -8.06
CA ILE A 342 2.29 -9.22 -7.68
C ILE A 342 1.99 -7.99 -6.84
N ASP A 343 0.76 -7.86 -6.35
CA ASP A 343 0.37 -6.73 -5.52
C ASP A 343 1.26 -6.67 -4.26
N PRO A 344 1.88 -5.51 -3.95
CA PRO A 344 2.78 -5.39 -2.81
C PRO A 344 2.05 -5.44 -1.46
N TYR A 345 0.72 -5.30 -1.43
CA TYR A 345 -0.13 -5.31 -0.26
C TYR A 345 -1.34 -6.27 -0.42
N PRO A 346 -1.14 -7.60 -0.45
CA PRO A 346 -2.23 -8.58 -0.55
C PRO A 346 -3.38 -8.35 0.44
N GLN A 347 -3.07 -7.87 1.66
CA GLN A 347 -4.06 -7.54 2.68
C GLN A 347 -4.99 -6.37 2.27
N HIS A 348 -4.50 -5.39 1.50
CA HIS A 348 -5.34 -4.29 0.99
C HIS A 348 -6.30 -4.80 -0.07
N VAL A 349 -5.85 -5.73 -0.92
CA VAL A 349 -6.71 -6.42 -1.90
C VAL A 349 -7.80 -7.23 -1.18
N VAL A 350 -7.44 -8.02 -0.16
CA VAL A 350 -8.40 -8.77 0.67
C VAL A 350 -9.43 -7.83 1.30
N THR A 351 -8.98 -6.73 1.90
CA THR A 351 -9.86 -5.75 2.56
C THR A 351 -10.82 -5.10 1.55
N SER A 352 -10.32 -4.74 0.37
CA SER A 352 -11.14 -4.23 -0.74
C SER A 352 -12.24 -5.22 -1.14
N VAL A 353 -11.87 -6.50 -1.31
CA VAL A 353 -12.83 -7.58 -1.63
C VAL A 353 -13.90 -7.72 -0.55
N GLN A 354 -13.53 -7.65 0.73
CA GLN A 354 -14.47 -7.74 1.85
C GLN A 354 -15.47 -6.59 1.85
N TYR A 355 -15.02 -5.35 1.64
CA TYR A 355 -15.90 -4.18 1.55
C TYR A 355 -16.86 -4.27 0.35
N LEU A 356 -16.36 -4.66 -0.82
CA LEU A 356 -17.18 -4.84 -2.01
C LEU A 356 -18.19 -5.96 -1.82
N GLN A 357 -17.79 -7.10 -1.24
CA GLN A 357 -18.72 -8.19 -0.98
C GLN A 357 -19.83 -7.79 0.01
N LYS A 358 -19.50 -7.01 1.05
CA LYS A 358 -20.49 -6.41 1.97
C LYS A 358 -21.49 -5.53 1.20
N ALA A 359 -21.00 -4.66 0.32
CA ALA A 359 -21.83 -3.77 -0.49
C ALA A 359 -22.72 -4.52 -1.51
N ILE A 360 -22.15 -5.48 -2.25
CA ILE A 360 -22.86 -6.31 -3.23
C ILE A 360 -23.95 -7.13 -2.55
N SER A 361 -23.62 -7.79 -1.43
CA SER A 361 -24.59 -8.58 -0.65
C SER A 361 -25.74 -7.72 -0.13
N ARG A 362 -25.45 -6.49 0.33
CA ARG A 362 -26.47 -5.52 0.76
C ARG A 362 -27.40 -5.13 -0.40
N LYS A 363 -26.84 -4.77 -1.56
CA LYS A 363 -27.62 -4.39 -2.75
C LYS A 363 -28.50 -5.53 -3.25
N TYR A 364 -28.00 -6.76 -3.22
CA TYR A 364 -28.76 -7.95 -3.59
C TYR A 364 -29.93 -8.23 -2.62
N ARG A 365 -29.68 -8.21 -1.30
CA ARG A 365 -30.73 -8.38 -0.27
C ARG A 365 -31.83 -7.32 -0.34
N GLN A 366 -31.49 -6.11 -0.78
CA GLN A 366 -32.44 -5.01 -0.98
C GLN A 366 -33.25 -5.12 -2.29
N GLY A 367 -33.02 -6.14 -3.12
CA GLY A 367 -33.70 -6.32 -4.40
C GLY A 367 -33.23 -5.36 -5.50
N SER A 368 -32.17 -4.58 -5.25
CA SER A 368 -31.64 -3.59 -6.20
C SER A 368 -30.74 -4.20 -7.29
N MET A 369 -30.49 -5.51 -7.23
CA MET A 369 -29.55 -6.23 -8.10
C MET A 369 -30.13 -7.58 -8.51
N LYS A 370 -30.00 -7.92 -9.80
CA LYS A 370 -30.41 -9.23 -10.33
C LYS A 370 -29.41 -10.33 -9.94
N GLN A 371 -29.88 -11.57 -9.88
CA GLN A 371 -29.03 -12.74 -9.58
C GLN A 371 -27.82 -12.85 -10.51
N GLU A 372 -28.01 -12.61 -11.81
CA GLU A 372 -26.92 -12.67 -12.80
C GLU A 372 -25.80 -11.67 -12.50
N THR A 373 -26.18 -10.44 -12.15
CA THR A 373 -25.22 -9.39 -11.76
C THR A 373 -24.52 -9.76 -10.45
N TYR A 374 -25.25 -10.27 -9.48
CA TYR A 374 -24.67 -10.73 -8.21
C TYR A 374 -23.62 -11.83 -8.45
N SER A 375 -23.98 -12.88 -9.19
CA SER A 375 -23.06 -13.98 -9.53
C SER A 375 -21.84 -13.50 -10.30
N TYR A 376 -22.01 -12.58 -11.26
CA TYR A 376 -20.89 -12.01 -12.01
C TYR A 376 -19.90 -11.27 -11.10
N LEU A 377 -20.40 -10.35 -10.27
CA LEU A 377 -19.55 -9.56 -9.38
C LEU A 377 -18.85 -10.46 -8.35
N SER A 378 -19.57 -11.38 -7.71
CA SER A 378 -18.98 -12.29 -6.72
C SER A 378 -17.97 -13.26 -7.35
N SER A 379 -18.21 -13.76 -8.57
CA SER A 379 -17.23 -14.60 -9.27
C SER A 379 -15.94 -13.84 -9.62
N THR A 380 -16.04 -12.55 -9.94
CA THR A 380 -14.87 -11.70 -10.22
C THR A 380 -14.07 -11.48 -8.93
N LEU A 381 -14.74 -11.17 -7.81
CA LEU A 381 -14.09 -11.05 -6.50
C LEU A 381 -13.43 -12.35 -6.05
N LEU A 382 -14.05 -13.49 -6.29
CA LEU A 382 -13.44 -14.80 -6.03
C LEU A 382 -12.17 -14.99 -6.87
N GLY A 383 -12.23 -14.67 -8.17
CA GLY A 383 -11.06 -14.73 -9.06
C GLY A 383 -9.91 -13.84 -8.60
N VAL A 384 -10.19 -12.67 -8.00
CA VAL A 384 -9.17 -11.82 -7.37
C VAL A 384 -8.51 -12.54 -6.20
N VAL A 385 -9.30 -13.08 -5.26
CA VAL A 385 -8.77 -13.78 -4.07
C VAL A 385 -7.95 -15.02 -4.46
N GLU A 386 -8.34 -15.72 -5.52
CA GLU A 386 -7.61 -16.89 -6.04
C GLU A 386 -6.23 -16.56 -6.64
N GLN A 387 -5.99 -15.30 -7.05
CA GLN A 387 -4.68 -14.86 -7.54
C GLN A 387 -3.73 -14.42 -6.42
N LEU A 388 -4.24 -14.17 -5.22
CA LEU A 388 -3.41 -13.79 -4.08
C LEU A 388 -2.63 -14.99 -3.53
N PRO A 389 -1.58 -14.78 -2.70
CA PRO A 389 -0.82 -15.87 -2.09
C PRO A 389 -1.71 -16.80 -1.26
N GLN A 390 -2.01 -17.99 -1.78
CA GLN A 390 -2.93 -18.95 -1.16
C GLN A 390 -2.38 -19.54 0.16
N SER A 391 -1.08 -19.43 0.39
CA SER A 391 -0.47 -19.80 1.67
C SER A 391 -0.76 -18.82 2.79
N SER A 392 -1.44 -17.69 2.55
CA SER A 392 -1.83 -16.73 3.58
C SER A 392 -3.14 -17.11 4.27
N ASN A 393 -3.14 -17.15 5.61
CA ASN A 393 -4.36 -17.36 6.40
C ASN A 393 -5.47 -16.35 6.05
N ALA A 394 -5.14 -15.06 5.93
CA ALA A 394 -6.11 -14.02 5.61
C ALA A 394 -6.78 -14.22 4.23
N VAL A 395 -6.03 -14.75 3.25
CA VAL A 395 -6.55 -15.05 1.91
C VAL A 395 -7.48 -16.26 1.96
N GLN A 396 -7.13 -17.31 2.71
CA GLN A 396 -8.01 -18.46 2.88
C GLN A 396 -9.32 -18.08 3.58
N SER A 397 -9.26 -17.34 4.69
CA SER A 397 -10.47 -16.88 5.38
C SER A 397 -11.36 -16.01 4.48
N ALA A 398 -10.76 -15.13 3.66
CA ALA A 398 -11.52 -14.32 2.70
C ALA A 398 -12.18 -15.18 1.61
N ARG A 399 -11.49 -16.22 1.13
CA ARG A 399 -12.01 -17.17 0.14
C ARG A 399 -13.18 -17.98 0.68
N GLU A 400 -13.04 -18.53 1.89
CA GLU A 400 -14.10 -19.27 2.58
C GLU A 400 -15.35 -18.40 2.76
N GLY A 401 -15.18 -17.16 3.24
CA GLY A 401 -16.29 -16.22 3.40
C GLY A 401 -17.00 -15.82 2.10
N LEU A 402 -16.35 -15.91 0.94
CA LEU A 402 -16.98 -15.72 -0.37
C LEU A 402 -17.76 -16.97 -0.82
N LEU A 403 -17.19 -18.16 -0.60
CA LEU A 403 -17.80 -19.43 -0.99
C LEU A 403 -19.05 -19.72 -0.17
N GLU A 404 -19.03 -19.48 1.15
CA GLU A 404 -20.18 -19.67 2.05
C GLU A 404 -21.39 -18.78 1.70
N ARG A 405 -21.16 -17.67 0.99
CA ARG A 405 -22.21 -16.70 0.63
C ARG A 405 -22.72 -16.85 -0.79
N THR A 406 -22.08 -17.72 -1.59
CA THR A 406 -22.48 -18.00 -2.97
C THR A 406 -23.42 -19.21 -3.06
N ILE A 407 -23.48 -20.03 -2.00
CA ILE A 407 -24.45 -21.11 -1.75
C ILE A 407 -25.67 -20.50 -1.03
#